data_AF-E0UEI0-F1
#
_entry.id   AF-E0UEI0-F1
#
_cell.length_a   1.000
_cell.length_b   1.000
_cell.length_c   1.000
_cell.angle_alpha   90.00
_cell.angle_beta   90.00
_cell.angle_gamma   90.00
#
_symmetry.space_group_name_H-M   'P 1'
#
loop_
_entity.id
_entity.type
_entity.pdbx_description
1 polymer ?
#
loop_
_entity_poly.entity_id
_entity_poly.type
_entity_poly.pdbx_seq_one_letter_code
_entity_poly.pdbx_strand_id
1 'polypeptide(L)' 'MNNYDLKCYEKTYKDPKYWDRVELSSQGDRQKVWADCRGLTDSFYNELIARGYLLPFSKT' A
#
# COMPACT_ATOMS: atom_id res chain seq x y z
N MET A 1 8.12 -3.70 9.93
CA MET A 1 6.66 -3.53 9.74
C MET A 1 5.95 -4.07 10.96
N ASN A 2 5.10 -3.25 11.57
CA ASN A 2 4.20 -3.69 12.63
C ASN A 2 2.97 -4.42 12.02
N ASN A 3 2.09 -4.93 12.88
CA ASN A 3 0.88 -5.67 12.45
C ASN A 3 -0.10 -4.81 11.61
N TYR A 4 -0.10 -3.49 11.80
CA TYR A 4 -0.91 -2.56 11.04
C TYR A 4 -0.35 -2.38 9.62
N ASP A 5 0.97 -2.19 9.49
CA ASP A 5 1.66 -2.05 8.20
C ASP A 5 1.48 -3.30 7.31
N LEU A 6 1.56 -4.50 7.91
CA LEU A 6 1.35 -5.76 7.20
C LEU A 6 -0.08 -5.88 6.66
N LYS A 7 -1.09 -5.48 7.44
CA LYS A 7 -2.48 -5.42 6.98
C LYS A 7 -2.67 -4.38 5.87
N CYS A 8 -2.06 -3.19 6.01
CA CYS A 8 -2.08 -2.17 4.97
C CYS A 8 -1.56 -2.72 3.63
N TYR A 9 -0.39 -3.35 3.67
CA TYR A 9 0.24 -3.96 2.50
C TYR A 9 -0.63 -5.05 1.89
N GLU A 10 -1.05 -6.03 2.69
CA GLU A 10 -1.84 -7.17 2.20
C GLU A 10 -3.14 -6.73 1.52
N LYS A 11 -3.86 -5.77 2.12
CA LYS A 11 -5.11 -5.26 1.56
C LYS A 11 -4.89 -4.46 0.27
N THR A 12 -3.90 -3.58 0.25
CA THR A 12 -3.59 -2.71 -0.90
C THR A 12 -3.06 -3.53 -2.08
N TYR A 13 -2.24 -4.55 -1.81
CA TYR A 13 -1.69 -5.45 -2.81
C TYR A 13 -2.80 -6.31 -3.47
N LYS A 14 -3.73 -6.83 -2.68
CA LYS A 14 -4.83 -7.67 -3.18
C LYS A 14 -5.89 -6.87 -3.94
N ASP A 15 -6.19 -5.65 -3.50
CA ASP A 15 -7.14 -4.76 -4.16
C ASP A 15 -6.68 -3.29 -4.05
N PRO A 16 -6.19 -2.69 -5.15
CA PRO A 16 -5.77 -1.28 -5.17
C PRO A 16 -6.86 -0.27 -4.79
N LYS A 17 -8.15 -0.68 -4.86
CA LYS A 17 -9.33 0.12 -4.48
C LYS A 17 -9.95 -0.33 -3.16
N TYR A 18 -9.30 -1.20 -2.39
CA TYR A 18 -9.83 -1.70 -1.11
C TYR A 18 -10.30 -0.56 -0.21
N TRP A 19 -9.45 0.46 -0.06
CA TRP A 19 -9.69 1.63 0.78
C TRP A 19 -10.82 2.53 0.27
N ASP A 20 -11.25 2.35 -0.98
CA ASP A 20 -12.39 3.12 -1.49
C ASP A 20 -13.72 2.70 -0.87
N ARG A 21 -13.74 1.50 -0.27
CA ARG A 21 -14.93 0.88 0.32
C ARG A 21 -14.89 0.86 1.85
N VAL A 22 -13.79 1.30 2.45
CA VAL A 22 -13.66 1.37 3.91
C VAL A 22 -14.37 2.62 4.39
N GLU A 23 -15.45 2.44 5.16
CA GLU A 23 -16.10 3.52 5.88
C GLU A 23 -15.20 3.95 7.04
N LEU A 24 -14.57 5.10 6.87
CA LEU A 24 -13.84 5.79 7.92
C LEU A 24 -14.69 6.98 8.37
N SER A 25 -14.58 7.31 9.65
CA SER A 25 -15.36 8.36 10.33
C SER A 25 -15.30 9.72 9.63
N SER A 26 -14.24 10.00 8.87
CA SER A 26 -14.12 11.20 8.06
C SER A 26 -13.42 10.93 6.73
N GLN A 27 -13.73 11.76 5.73
CA GLN A 27 -13.06 11.74 4.43
C GLN A 27 -11.55 12.04 4.55
N GLY A 28 -11.16 12.87 5.52
CA GLY A 28 -9.75 13.19 5.80
C GLY A 28 -8.98 11.99 6.34
N ASP A 29 -9.58 11.24 7.27
CA ASP A 29 -8.99 9.99 7.78
C ASP A 29 -8.81 8.97 6.67
N ARG A 30 -9.76 8.91 5.72
CA ARG A 30 -9.65 8.04 4.55
C ARG A 30 -8.51 8.39 3.61
N GLN A 31 -8.35 9.67 3.29
CA GLN A 31 -7.23 10.11 2.46
C GLN A 31 -5.89 9.83 3.15
N LYS A 32 -5.81 10.05 4.46
CA LYS A 32 -4.61 9.79 5.25
C LYS A 32 -4.26 8.30 5.30
N VAL A 33 -5.21 7.44 5.67
CA VAL A 33 -5.01 5.99 5.72
C VAL A 33 -4.62 5.44 4.35
N TRP A 34 -5.25 5.91 3.28
CA TRP A 34 -4.90 5.50 1.92
C TRP A 34 -3.48 5.93 1.54
N ALA A 35 -3.11 7.19 1.79
CA ALA A 35 -1.76 7.70 1.52
C ALA A 35 -0.69 6.94 2.31
N ASP A 36 -0.94 6.68 3.60
CA ASP A 36 -0.02 5.97 4.49
C ASP A 36 0.16 4.51 4.05
N CYS A 37 -0.94 3.77 3.83
CA CYS A 37 -0.87 2.37 3.40
C CYS A 37 -0.25 2.22 2.00
N ARG A 38 -0.54 3.15 1.07
CA ARG A 38 0.03 3.11 -0.28
C ARG A 38 1.50 3.48 -0.28
N GLY A 39 1.90 4.51 0.46
CA GLY A 39 3.30 4.88 0.63
C GLY A 39 4.15 3.75 1.23
N LEU A 40 3.61 3.02 2.21
CA LEU A 40 4.24 1.82 2.76
C LEU A 40 4.41 0.72 1.71
N THR A 41 3.37 0.47 0.92
CA THR A 41 3.38 -0.56 -0.13
C THR A 41 4.41 -0.25 -1.21
N ASP A 42 4.44 1.01 -1.67
CA ASP A 42 5.40 1.48 -2.68
C ASP A 42 6.84 1.42 -2.14
N SER A 43 7.05 1.80 -0.88
CA SER A 43 8.36 1.72 -0.22
C SER A 43 8.86 0.28 -0.12
N PHE A 44 8.00 -0.65 0.29
CA PHE A 44 8.35 -2.07 0.38
C PHE A 44 8.63 -2.68 -1.00
N TYR A 45 7.83 -2.34 -2.01
CA TYR A 45 8.05 -2.77 -3.39
C TYR A 45 9.39 -2.26 -3.93
N ASN A 46 9.72 -0.99 -3.71
CA ASN A 46 10.99 -0.39 -4.10
C ASN A 46 12.19 -1.07 -3.40
N GLU A 47 12.06 -1.43 -2.12
CA GLU A 47 13.10 -2.16 -1.40
C GLU A 47 13.32 -3.56 -1.99
N LEU A 48 12.25 -4.26 -2.37
CA LEU A 48 12.35 -5.56 -3.03
C LEU A 48 13.02 -5.47 -4.40
N ILE A 49 12.75 -4.41 -5.18
CA ILE A 49 13.47 -4.15 -6.44
C ILE A 49 14.95 -3.88 -6.16
N ALA A 50 15.26 -2.99 -5.21
CA ALA A 50 16.65 -2.62 -4.90
C ALA A 50 17.49 -3.81 -4.44
N ARG A 51 16.87 -4.78 -3.76
CA ARG A 51 17.50 -6.04 -3.33
C ARG A 51 17.53 -7.12 -4.41
N GLY A 52 16.95 -6.88 -5.59
CA GLY A 52 16.92 -7.82 -6.71
C GLY A 52 15.88 -8.94 -6.58
N TYR A 53 14.94 -8.83 -5.63
CA TYR A 53 13.86 -9.81 -5.48
C TYR A 53 12.70 -9.62 -6.47
N LEU A 54 12.53 -8.39 -6.97
CA LEU A 54 11.51 -8.05 -7.97
C LEU A 54 12.14 -7.31 -9.13
N LEU A 55 11.57 -7.51 -10.33
CA LEU A 55 11.89 -6.68 -11.49
C LEU A 55 11.09 -5.37 -11.41
N PRO A 56 11.68 -4.24 -11.84
CA PRO A 56 10.94 -2.99 -11.97
C PRO A 56 9.75 -3.19 -12.88
N PHE A 57 8.62 -2.58 -12.54
CA PHE A 57 7.44 -2.59 -13.40
C PHE A 57 7.75 -1.86 -14.72
N SER A 58 8.04 -2.61 -15.78
CA SER A 58 8.09 -2.06 -17.13
C SER A 58 6.66 -1.81 -17.60
N LYS A 59 6.29 -0.53 -17.79
CA LYS A 59 5.10 -0.18 -18.56
C LYS A 59 5.36 -0.53 -20.03
N THR A 60 4.98 -1.74 -20.44
CA THR A 60 4.63 -2.04 -21.85
C THR A 60 3.27 -1.47 -22.18
#